data_AF-A0A7C6ZRS6-F1
#
_entry.id   AF-A0A7C6ZRS6-F1
#
_cell.length_a   1.000
_cell.length_b   1.000
_cell.length_c   1.000
_cell.angle_alpha   90.00
_cell.angle_beta   90.00
_cell.angle_gamma   90.00
#
_symmetry.space_group_name_H-M   'P 1'
#
loop_
_entity.id
_entity.type
_entity.pdbx_description
1 polymer ?
#
loop_
_entity_poly.entity_id
_entity_poly.type
_entity_poly.pdbx_seq_one_letter_code
_entity_poly.pdbx_strand_id
1 'polypeptide(L)'
;MTIFVWLLIGHFIGDWMLQNDWMARSKRGRWWSASCVVHCLVYTSTLVLIAWFGSGRTAELTQLAFLFLSTLLTHWLIDGFNLAQHWGRIVNQTQNESVRIVVDQTMHLFVLGVLASLIFPA
;
A
#
# COMPACT_ATOMS: atom_id res chain seq x y z
N MET A 1 -17.96 7.70 7.54
CA MET A 1 -16.70 7.79 6.76
C MET A 1 -16.77 6.75 5.66
N THR A 2 -16.27 7.04 4.46
CA THR A 2 -16.24 6.05 3.37
C THR A 2 -15.16 5.00 3.65
N ILE A 3 -15.27 3.83 3.01
CA ILE A 3 -14.25 2.78 3.14
C ILE A 3 -12.87 3.27 2.69
N PHE A 4 -12.80 4.16 1.69
CA PHE A 4 -11.55 4.76 1.25
C PHE A 4 -10.85 5.51 2.38
N VAL A 5 -11.58 6.29 3.19
CA VAL A 5 -10.97 7.01 4.32
C VAL A 5 -10.44 6.05 5.38
N TRP A 6 -11.13 4.92 5.61
CA TRP A 6 -10.59 3.86 6.47
C TRP A 6 -9.31 3.25 5.90
N LEU A 7 -9.30 2.89 4.62
CA LEU A 7 -8.10 2.36 3.96
C LEU A 7 -6.93 3.37 3.96
N LEU A 8 -7.20 4.66 3.81
CA LEU A 8 -6.20 5.73 3.93
C LEU A 8 -5.57 5.75 5.33
N ILE A 9 -6.37 5.62 6.39
CA ILE A 9 -5.86 5.50 7.77
C ILE A 9 -5.03 4.23 7.91
N GLY A 10 -5.53 3.09 7.40
CA GLY A 10 -4.81 1.83 7.42
C GLY A 10 -3.47 1.89 6.68
N HIS A 11 -3.40 2.63 5.58
CA HIS A 11 -2.18 2.88 4.82
C HIS A 11 -1.15 3.60 5.68
N PHE A 12 -1.51 4.71 6.34
CA PHE A 12 -0.59 5.41 7.24
C PHE A 12 -0.12 4.53 8.40
N ILE A 13 -1.02 3.72 8.97
CA ILE A 13 -0.63 2.79 10.04
C ILE A 13 0.38 1.76 9.52
N GLY A 14 0.09 1.12 8.38
CA GLY A 14 0.93 0.07 7.80
C GLY A 14 2.30 0.58 7.32
N ASP A 15 2.31 1.67 6.55
CA ASP A 15 3.53 2.20 5.90
C ASP A 15 4.40 3.05 6.82
N TRP A 16 3.82 3.70 7.84
CA TRP A 16 4.54 4.66 8.67
C TRP A 16 4.64 4.22 10.13
N MET A 17 3.55 3.78 10.75
CA MET A 17 3.57 3.43 12.17
C MET A 17 4.19 2.05 12.43
N LEU A 18 3.93 1.08 11.54
CA LEU A 18 4.37 -0.31 11.71
C LEU A 18 5.61 -0.67 10.89
N GLN A 19 6.03 0.20 9.97
CA GLN A 19 7.26 0.03 9.21
C GLN A 19 8.47 0.51 10.03
N ASN A 20 9.41 -0.40 10.32
CA ASN A 20 10.66 -0.04 10.99
C ASN A 20 11.78 0.31 10.00
N ASP A 21 12.93 0.77 10.52
CA ASP A 21 14.07 1.24 9.72
C ASP A 21 14.66 0.14 8.82
N TRP A 22 14.68 -1.12 9.28
CA TRP A 22 15.11 -2.27 8.47
C TRP A 22 14.22 -2.47 7.25
N MET A 23 12.90 -2.44 7.45
CA MET A 23 11.94 -2.51 6.35
C MET A 23 12.13 -1.36 5.37
N ALA A 24 12.23 -0.13 5.88
CA ALA A 24 12.35 1.09 5.08
C ALA A 24 13.60 1.09 4.18
N ARG A 25 14.76 0.78 4.76
CA ARG A 25 16.05 0.87 4.06
C ARG A 25 16.33 -0.31 3.13
N SER A 26 15.79 -1.49 3.45
CA SER A 26 16.17 -2.75 2.77
C SER A 26 15.14 -3.21 1.73
N LYS A 27 13.91 -2.64 1.70
CA LYS A 27 12.85 -3.06 0.77
C LYS A 27 13.03 -2.55 -0.67
N ARG A 28 13.57 -1.34 -0.86
CA ARG A 28 13.55 -0.65 -2.16
C ARG A 28 14.40 -1.37 -3.21
N GLY A 29 13.77 -1.72 -4.34
CA GLY A 29 14.47 -2.29 -5.51
C GLY A 29 14.97 -3.72 -5.32
N ARG A 30 14.51 -4.42 -4.26
CA ARG A 30 14.88 -5.80 -3.96
C ARG A 30 13.60 -6.62 -3.78
N TRP A 31 12.93 -6.91 -4.89
CA TRP A 31 11.66 -7.66 -4.96
C TRP A 31 11.60 -8.96 -4.12
N TRP A 32 12.71 -9.66 -3.89
CA TRP A 32 12.76 -10.86 -3.01
C TRP A 32 13.39 -10.63 -1.63
N SER A 33 13.66 -9.39 -1.22
CA SER A 33 14.20 -9.17 0.11
C SER A 33 13.18 -9.54 1.18
N ALA A 34 13.63 -10.23 2.23
CA ALA A 34 12.78 -10.57 3.36
C ALA A 34 12.11 -9.32 3.96
N SER A 35 12.78 -8.17 3.92
CA SER A 35 12.23 -6.89 4.36
C SER A 35 11.05 -6.42 3.52
N CYS A 36 11.10 -6.60 2.19
CA CYS A 36 9.98 -6.25 1.31
C CYS A 36 8.78 -7.17 1.57
N VAL A 37 9.02 -8.48 1.66
CA VAL A 37 7.97 -9.47 1.92
C VAL A 37 7.30 -9.24 3.27
N VAL A 38 8.08 -9.10 4.35
CA VAL A 38 7.55 -8.84 5.69
C VAL A 38 6.77 -7.54 5.72
N HIS A 39 7.30 -6.47 5.12
CA HIS A 39 6.59 -5.19 5.05
C HIS A 39 5.24 -5.31 4.33
N CYS A 40 5.22 -5.94 3.15
CA CYS A 40 3.98 -6.11 2.39
C CYS A 40 2.95 -6.92 3.19
N LEU A 41 3.37 -7.99 3.89
CA LEU A 41 2.47 -8.79 4.73
C LEU A 41 1.91 -8.00 5.92
N VAL A 42 2.74 -7.20 6.60
CA VAL A 42 2.29 -6.32 7.68
C VAL A 42 1.28 -5.31 7.14
N TYR A 43 1.63 -4.63 6.05
CA TYR A 43 0.81 -3.62 5.42
C TYR A 43 -0.57 -4.15 5.01
N THR A 44 -0.62 -5.26 4.27
CA THR A 44 -1.90 -5.82 3.80
C THR A 44 -2.75 -6.37 4.93
N SER A 45 -2.13 -6.96 5.95
CA SER A 45 -2.84 -7.42 7.15
C SER A 45 -3.47 -6.23 7.90
N THR A 46 -2.74 -5.12 8.01
CA THR A 46 -3.28 -3.87 8.56
C THR A 46 -4.46 -3.37 7.75
N LEU A 47 -4.36 -3.32 6.41
CA LEU A 47 -5.46 -2.86 5.56
C LEU A 47 -6.71 -3.73 5.69
N VAL A 48 -6.58 -5.06 5.68
CA VAL A 48 -7.72 -5.97 5.85
C VAL A 48 -8.40 -5.76 7.19
N LEU A 49 -7.63 -5.65 8.27
CA LEU A 49 -8.19 -5.40 9.60
C LEU A 49 -8.96 -4.07 9.65
N ILE A 50 -8.37 -3.01 9.10
CA ILE A 50 -8.99 -1.69 9.06
C ILE A 50 -10.22 -1.66 8.13
N ALA A 51 -10.20 -2.37 7.01
CA ALA A 51 -11.35 -2.51 6.11
C ALA A 51 -12.52 -3.27 6.79
N TRP A 52 -12.20 -4.31 7.58
CA TRP A 52 -13.21 -5.03 8.34
C TRP A 52 -13.87 -4.13 9.39
N PHE A 53 -13.10 -3.31 10.14
CA PHE A 53 -13.70 -2.31 11.02
C PHE A 53 -14.48 -1.23 10.26
N GLY A 54 -13.91 -0.73 9.15
CA GLY A 54 -14.48 0.35 8.36
C GLY A 54 -15.77 0.00 7.63
N SER A 55 -15.98 -1.28 7.33
CA SER A 55 -17.24 -1.82 6.80
C SER A 55 -18.29 -2.07 7.89
N GLY A 56 -18.01 -1.76 9.16
CA GLY A 56 -18.93 -2.11 10.25
C GLY A 56 -18.93 -3.61 10.58
N ARG A 57 -17.84 -4.31 10.25
CA ARG A 57 -17.66 -5.77 10.43
C ARG A 57 -18.58 -6.63 9.56
N THR A 58 -19.10 -6.07 8.46
CA THR A 58 -19.98 -6.78 7.52
C THR A 58 -19.30 -7.15 6.21
N ALA A 59 -18.04 -6.75 5.98
CA ALA A 59 -17.30 -7.16 4.79
C ALA A 59 -17.24 -8.69 4.67
N GLU A 60 -17.56 -9.19 3.49
CA GLU A 60 -17.50 -10.62 3.19
C GLU A 60 -16.05 -11.11 3.11
N LEU A 61 -15.85 -12.41 3.38
CA LEU A 61 -14.53 -13.02 3.27
C LEU A 61 -13.94 -12.89 1.86
N THR A 62 -14.78 -12.96 0.83
CA THR A 62 -14.41 -12.75 -0.58
C THR A 62 -13.87 -11.34 -0.82
N GLN A 63 -14.54 -10.32 -0.30
CA GLN A 63 -14.10 -8.92 -0.38
C GLN A 63 -12.74 -8.72 0.32
N LEU A 64 -12.60 -9.25 1.53
CA LEU A 64 -11.36 -9.14 2.31
C LEU A 64 -10.21 -9.91 1.67
N ALA A 65 -10.46 -11.11 1.12
CA ALA A 65 -9.46 -11.89 0.41
C ALA A 65 -9.01 -11.19 -0.88
N PHE A 66 -9.95 -10.62 -1.64
CA PHE A 66 -9.62 -9.86 -2.84
C PHE A 66 -8.81 -8.60 -2.50
N LEU A 67 -9.20 -7.85 -1.47
CA LEU A 67 -8.43 -6.72 -0.95
C LEU A 67 -7.01 -7.16 -0.57
N PHE A 68 -6.87 -8.24 0.20
CA PHE A 68 -5.57 -8.75 0.64
C PHE A 68 -4.67 -9.09 -0.54
N LEU A 69 -5.14 -9.91 -1.48
CA LEU A 69 -4.34 -10.38 -2.61
C LEU A 69 -3.97 -9.23 -3.56
N SER A 70 -4.92 -8.35 -3.87
CA SER A 70 -4.68 -7.21 -4.75
C SER A 70 -3.74 -6.18 -4.13
N THR A 71 -3.91 -5.84 -2.85
CA THR A 71 -2.98 -4.93 -2.16
C THR A 71 -1.60 -5.57 -1.99
N LEU A 72 -1.52 -6.88 -1.72
CA LEU A 72 -0.24 -7.57 -1.59
C LEU A 72 0.56 -7.49 -2.89
N LEU A 73 -0.09 -7.80 -4.01
CA LEU A 73 0.53 -7.76 -5.33
C LEU A 73 0.94 -6.34 -5.71
N THR A 74 0.04 -5.38 -5.59
CA THR A 74 0.30 -3.99 -6.02
C THR A 74 1.35 -3.30 -5.16
N HIS A 75 1.30 -3.46 -3.83
CA HIS A 75 2.28 -2.89 -2.91
C HIS A 75 3.67 -3.45 -3.17
N TRP A 76 3.75 -4.78 -3.34
CA TRP A 76 4.99 -5.47 -3.71
C TRP A 76 5.55 -5.00 -5.06
N LEU A 77 4.69 -4.79 -6.07
CA LEU A 77 5.12 -4.27 -7.37
C LEU A 77 5.70 -2.85 -7.25
N ILE A 78 5.01 -1.96 -6.53
CA ILE A 78 5.44 -0.57 -6.36
C ILE A 78 6.78 -0.50 -5.62
N ASP A 79 6.89 -1.15 -4.46
CA ASP A 79 8.07 -1.08 -3.59
C ASP A 79 9.23 -1.93 -4.12
N GLY A 80 8.93 -3.17 -4.52
CA GLY A 80 9.91 -4.18 -4.92
C GLY A 80 10.64 -3.80 -6.21
N PHE A 81 9.94 -3.14 -7.13
CA PHE A 81 10.51 -2.62 -8.39
C PHE A 81 10.82 -1.12 -8.33
N ASN A 82 10.59 -0.46 -7.19
CA ASN A 82 10.89 0.97 -6.99
C ASN A 82 10.25 1.85 -8.10
N LEU A 83 8.95 1.65 -8.32
CA LEU A 83 8.22 2.28 -9.43
C LEU A 83 8.22 3.80 -9.32
N ALA A 84 8.22 4.36 -8.10
CA ALA A 84 8.32 5.80 -7.87
C ALA A 84 9.61 6.40 -8.48
N GLN A 85 10.74 5.70 -8.37
CA GLN A 85 11.99 6.14 -9.01
C GLN A 85 11.92 6.04 -10.54
N HIS A 86 11.38 4.93 -11.05
CA HIS A 86 11.24 4.74 -12.51
C HIS A 86 10.34 5.80 -13.12
N TRP A 87 9.19 6.07 -12.50
CA TRP A 87 8.29 7.14 -12.89
C TRP A 87 8.99 8.50 -12.89
N GLY A 88 9.68 8.84 -11.79
CA GLY A 88 10.40 10.10 -11.70
C GLY A 88 11.44 10.28 -12.81
N ARG A 89 12.08 9.20 -13.29
CA ARG A 89 12.99 9.26 -14.44
C ARG A 89 12.26 9.46 -15.77
N ILE A 90 11.12 8.77 -15.98
CA ILE A 90 10.32 8.87 -17.21
C ILE A 90 9.84 10.31 -17.43
N VAL A 91 9.36 10.96 -16.38
CA VAL A 91 8.82 12.32 -16.46
C VAL A 91 9.87 13.42 -16.17
N ASN A 92 11.15 13.05 -16.07
CA ASN A 92 12.27 13.95 -15.73
C ASN A 92 12.01 14.80 -14.47
N GLN A 93 11.46 14.18 -13.43
CA GLN A 93 11.18 14.79 -12.13
C GLN A 93 12.44 14.84 -11.26
N THR A 94 12.46 15.78 -10.31
CA THR A 94 13.53 15.84 -9.30
C THR A 94 13.67 14.51 -8.56
N GLN A 95 14.92 14.07 -8.39
CA GLN A 95 15.26 12.81 -7.71
C GLN A 95 15.42 12.99 -6.19
N ASN A 96 14.92 14.10 -5.65
CA ASN A 96 14.89 14.36 -4.21
C ASN A 96 14.08 13.26 -3.49
N GLU A 97 14.60 12.80 -2.34
CA GLU A 97 13.99 11.69 -1.61
C GLU A 97 12.58 12.00 -1.10
N SER A 98 12.33 13.21 -0.59
CA SER A 98 11.00 13.61 -0.11
C SER A 98 9.97 13.58 -1.24
N VAL A 99 10.37 14.04 -2.43
CA VAL A 99 9.50 14.00 -3.61
C VAL A 99 9.23 12.56 -4.05
N ARG A 100 10.24 11.70 -4.04
CA ARG A 100 10.08 10.27 -4.36
C ARG A 100 9.14 9.58 -3.35
N ILE A 101 9.23 9.90 -2.07
CA ILE A 101 8.30 9.40 -1.04
C ILE A 101 6.87 9.85 -1.37
N VAL A 102 6.64 11.13 -1.68
CA VAL A 102 5.29 11.60 -2.02
C VAL A 102 4.72 10.89 -3.26
N VAL A 103 5.54 10.68 -4.30
CA VAL A 103 5.13 9.93 -5.49
C VAL A 103 4.77 8.49 -5.16
N ASP A 104 5.62 7.80 -4.38
CA ASP A 104 5.40 6.44 -3.91
C ASP A 104 4.07 6.30 -3.16
N GLN A 105 3.84 7.17 -2.17
CA GLN A 105 2.61 7.18 -1.39
C GLN A 105 1.39 7.49 -2.26
N THR A 106 1.52 8.38 -3.25
CA THR A 106 0.43 8.70 -4.20
C THR A 106 0.04 7.48 -5.03
N MET A 107 1.00 6.66 -5.48
CA MET A 107 0.71 5.42 -6.21
C MET A 107 -0.09 4.45 -5.36
N HIS A 108 0.29 4.28 -4.09
CA HIS A 108 -0.43 3.43 -3.13
C HIS A 108 -1.85 3.94 -2.88
N LEU A 109 -2.04 5.24 -2.66
CA LEU A 109 -3.36 5.83 -2.46
C LEU A 109 -4.26 5.71 -3.70
N PHE A 110 -3.69 5.83 -4.90
CA PHE A 110 -4.44 5.61 -6.14
C PHE A 110 -4.97 4.17 -6.21
N VAL A 111 -4.12 3.17 -5.92
CA VAL A 111 -4.53 1.77 -5.85
C VAL A 111 -5.65 1.58 -4.83
N LEU A 112 -5.54 2.15 -3.63
CA LEU A 112 -6.59 2.04 -2.61
C LEU A 112 -7.91 2.67 -3.05
N GLY A 113 -7.88 3.80 -3.76
CA GLY A 113 -9.08 4.41 -4.33
C GLY A 113 -9.79 3.48 -5.32
N VAL A 114 -9.03 2.85 -6.22
CA VAL A 114 -9.55 1.89 -7.19
C VAL A 114 -10.08 0.63 -6.50
N LEU A 115 -9.35 0.06 -5.55
CA LEU A 115 -9.81 -1.13 -4.84
C LEU A 115 -11.04 -0.85 -3.97
N ALA A 116 -11.10 0.31 -3.32
CA ALA A 116 -12.28 0.74 -2.57
C ALA A 116 -13.53 0.76 -3.46
N SER A 117 -13.44 1.35 -4.66
CA SER A 117 -14.59 1.46 -5.55
C SER A 117 -15.02 0.13 -6.18
N LEU A 118 -14.08 -0.79 -6.42
CA LEU A 118 -14.37 -2.10 -7.00
C LEU A 118 -14.91 -3.11 -5.98
N ILE A 119 -14.39 -3.09 -4.75
CA ILE A 119 -14.68 -4.12 -3.73
C ILE A 119 -15.88 -3.74 -2.87
N PHE A 120 -16.02 -2.44 -2.58
CA PHE A 120 -17.02 -1.89 -1.67
C PHE A 120 -17.81 -0.81 -2.41
N PRO A 121 -18.59 -1.18 -3.45
CA PRO A 121 -19.44 -0.22 -4.14
C PRO A 121 -20.42 0.40 -3.13
N ALA A 122 -20.61 1.72 -3.27
CA ALA A 122 -21.48 2.51 -2.42
C ALA A 122 -22.96 2.10 -2.54
#